data_AF-A0A2G6NXE3-F1
#
_entry.id   AF-A0A2G6NXE3-F1
#
_cell.length_a   1.000
_cell.length_b   1.000
_cell.length_c   1.000
_cell.angle_alpha   90.00
_cell.angle_beta   90.00
_cell.angle_gamma   90.00
#
_symmetry.space_group_name_H-M   'P 1'
#
loop_
_entity.id
_entity.type
_entity.pdbx_description
1 polymer ?
#
loop_
_entity_poly.entity_id
_entity_poly.type
_entity_poly.pdbx_seq_one_letter_code
_entity_poly.pdbx_strand_id
1 'polypeptide(L)'
;MSAKIESLKHSVLQLERALAINDVDVVKRLVKVVAGIADQIGHDVALIADEKTGVYFKTINTIRFLYKPMDSVNPYDGDYLERFSRERTYQLNRAGAIDQHNKFWTAHQVLKGNVFGSVPKELLSKDAVFELKRMGWREVDVEVLDFGVGETDIKQLYEFCSSNFDKFIFLNEQATQANLALKFAV
;
A
#
# COMPACT_ATOMS: atom_id res chain seq x y z
N MET A 1 11.41 -13.25 -11.81
CA MET A 1 10.57 -13.95 -12.80
C MET A 1 11.12 -13.90 -14.23
N SER A 2 11.46 -12.71 -14.77
CA SER A 2 12.03 -12.55 -16.13
C SER A 2 13.23 -13.49 -16.44
N ALA A 3 14.20 -13.61 -15.54
CA ALA A 3 15.35 -14.51 -15.72
C ALA A 3 14.98 -16.01 -15.81
N LYS A 4 13.93 -16.46 -15.11
CA LYS A 4 13.45 -17.85 -15.16
C LYS A 4 12.74 -18.15 -16.50
N ILE A 5 11.99 -17.18 -17.02
CA ILE A 5 11.35 -17.27 -18.34
C ILE A 5 12.41 -17.33 -19.45
N GLU A 6 13.46 -16.51 -19.38
CA GLU A 6 14.57 -16.58 -20.34
C GLU A 6 15.33 -17.91 -20.26
N SER A 7 15.52 -18.46 -19.06
CA SER A 7 16.11 -19.79 -18.87
C SER A 7 15.24 -20.91 -19.45
N LEU A 8 13.91 -20.79 -19.33
CA LEU A 8 12.96 -21.74 -19.93
C LEU A 8 13.03 -21.69 -21.46
N LYS A 9 12.98 -20.49 -22.05
CA LYS A 9 13.11 -20.29 -23.50
C LYS A 9 14.40 -20.90 -24.04
N HIS A 10 15.51 -20.62 -23.38
CA HIS A 10 16.81 -21.18 -23.75
C HIS A 10 16.81 -22.72 -23.69
N SER A 11 16.23 -23.30 -22.64
CA SER A 11 16.16 -24.76 -22.46
C SER A 11 15.27 -25.45 -23.50
N VAL A 12 14.15 -24.81 -23.89
CA VAL A 12 13.27 -25.31 -24.97
C VAL A 12 13.97 -25.25 -26.33
N LEU A 13 14.68 -24.17 -26.64
CA LEU A 13 15.46 -24.07 -27.88
C LEU A 13 16.56 -25.14 -27.96
N GLN A 14 17.20 -25.47 -26.84
CA GLN A 14 18.15 -26.58 -26.79
C GLN A 14 17.49 -27.94 -26.97
N LEU A 15 16.27 -28.11 -26.46
CA LEU A 15 15.50 -29.35 -26.60
C LEU A 15 15.11 -29.60 -28.06
N GLU A 16 14.66 -28.56 -28.78
CA GLU A 16 14.36 -28.62 -30.21
C GLU A 16 15.58 -29.05 -31.03
N ARG A 17 16.75 -28.47 -30.73
CA ARG A 17 18.01 -28.83 -31.39
C ARG A 17 18.41 -30.28 -31.12
N ALA A 18 18.26 -30.74 -29.87
CA ALA A 18 18.59 -32.11 -29.48
C ALA A 18 17.65 -33.14 -30.14
N LEU A 19 16.36 -32.81 -30.29
CA LEU A 19 15.39 -33.62 -31.03
C LEU A 19 15.74 -33.72 -32.52
N ALA A 20 16.16 -32.60 -33.14
CA ALA A 20 16.54 -32.57 -34.55
C ALA A 20 17.74 -33.48 -34.88
N ILE A 21 18.63 -33.72 -33.91
CA ILE A 21 19.79 -34.61 -34.05
C ILE A 21 19.60 -35.99 -33.39
N ASN A 22 18.39 -36.30 -32.88
CA ASN A 22 18.06 -37.56 -32.19
C ASN A 22 18.98 -37.91 -30.99
N ASP A 23 19.46 -36.90 -30.25
CA ASP A 23 20.24 -37.15 -29.03
C ASP A 23 19.32 -37.43 -27.84
N VAL A 24 18.95 -38.71 -27.69
CA VAL A 24 17.98 -39.20 -26.69
C VAL A 24 18.39 -38.87 -25.25
N ASP A 25 19.69 -38.88 -24.95
CA ASP A 25 20.18 -38.62 -23.58
C ASP A 25 20.14 -37.12 -23.24
N VAL A 26 20.47 -36.25 -24.19
CA VAL A 26 20.31 -34.80 -24.03
C VAL A 26 18.83 -34.43 -23.92
N VAL A 27 17.96 -35.03 -24.74
CA VAL A 27 16.50 -34.82 -24.69
C VAL A 27 15.96 -35.17 -23.31
N LYS A 28 16.29 -36.35 -22.76
CA LYS A 28 15.83 -36.77 -21.41
C LYS A 28 16.29 -35.80 -20.31
N ARG A 29 17.52 -35.29 -20.39
CA ARG A 29 18.04 -34.30 -19.42
C ARG A 29 17.30 -32.97 -19.53
N LEU A 30 17.14 -32.44 -20.75
CA LEU A 30 16.49 -31.15 -20.98
C LEU A 30 15.01 -31.19 -20.60
N VAL A 31 14.29 -32.30 -20.84
CA VAL A 31 12.90 -32.46 -20.37
C VAL A 31 12.80 -32.32 -18.85
N LYS A 32 13.73 -32.93 -18.09
CA LYS A 32 13.76 -32.78 -16.62
C LYS A 32 14.05 -31.34 -16.19
N VAL A 33 14.96 -30.65 -16.87
CA VAL A 33 15.28 -29.25 -16.60
C VAL A 33 14.07 -28.34 -16.88
N VAL A 34 13.40 -28.54 -18.02
CA VAL A 34 12.19 -27.80 -18.38
C VAL A 34 11.07 -28.04 -17.38
N ALA A 35 10.85 -29.30 -16.97
CA ALA A 35 9.85 -29.63 -15.94
C ALA A 35 10.18 -28.93 -14.60
N GLY A 36 11.43 -28.99 -14.14
CA GLY A 36 11.84 -28.32 -12.91
C GLY A 36 11.69 -26.79 -12.95
N ILE A 37 12.02 -26.15 -14.08
CA ILE A 37 11.82 -24.70 -14.25
C ILE A 37 10.32 -24.37 -14.28
N ALA A 38 9.51 -25.18 -14.96
CA ALA A 38 8.06 -24.99 -15.03
C ALA A 38 7.39 -25.16 -13.66
N ASP A 39 7.79 -26.17 -12.89
CA ASP A 39 7.31 -26.39 -11.51
C ASP A 39 7.70 -25.21 -10.61
N GLN A 40 8.92 -24.69 -10.74
CA GLN A 40 9.38 -23.53 -9.97
C GLN A 40 8.61 -22.26 -10.34
N ILE A 41 8.28 -22.05 -11.61
CA ILE A 41 7.43 -20.94 -12.06
C ILE A 41 6.00 -21.15 -11.53
N GLY A 42 5.47 -22.36 -11.58
CA GLY A 42 4.17 -22.71 -11.04
C GLY A 42 4.08 -22.43 -9.53
N HIS A 43 5.13 -22.77 -8.78
CA HIS A 43 5.22 -22.45 -7.35
C HIS A 43 5.32 -20.94 -7.10
N ASP A 44 6.16 -20.20 -7.84
CA ASP A 44 6.24 -18.75 -7.73
C ASP A 44 4.89 -18.07 -8.05
N VAL A 45 4.17 -18.57 -9.06
CA VAL A 45 2.84 -18.07 -9.44
C VAL A 45 1.79 -18.47 -8.40
N ALA A 46 1.87 -19.66 -7.82
CA ALA A 46 0.99 -20.08 -6.74
C ALA A 46 1.19 -19.23 -5.48
N LEU A 47 2.43 -18.85 -5.15
CA LEU A 47 2.72 -17.90 -4.08
C LEU A 47 2.15 -16.49 -4.36
N ILE A 48 2.06 -16.10 -5.63
CA ILE A 48 1.39 -14.85 -6.05
C ILE A 48 -0.14 -15.01 -6.00
N ALA A 49 -0.66 -16.21 -6.28
CA ALA A 49 -2.09 -16.50 -6.29
C ALA A 49 -2.67 -16.76 -4.88
N ASP A 50 -1.84 -17.08 -3.88
CA ASP A 50 -2.26 -17.32 -2.50
C ASP A 50 -2.50 -16.01 -1.71
N GLU A 51 -2.22 -14.85 -2.30
CA GLU A 51 -2.73 -13.55 -1.83
C GLU A 51 -4.18 -13.37 -2.31
N LYS A 52 -5.12 -13.79 -1.46
CA LYS A 52 -6.59 -13.90 -1.60
C LYS A 52 -7.40 -12.76 -2.25
N THR A 53 -6.81 -11.70 -2.80
CA THR A 53 -7.54 -10.53 -3.33
C THR A 53 -7.15 -10.13 -4.75
N GLY A 54 -6.12 -10.72 -5.34
CA GLY A 54 -5.64 -10.33 -6.68
C GLY A 54 -5.11 -8.89 -6.76
N VAL A 55 -4.94 -8.23 -5.62
CA VAL A 55 -4.41 -6.86 -5.48
C VAL A 55 -3.00 -6.96 -4.93
N TYR A 56 -2.01 -6.67 -5.77
CA TYR A 56 -0.61 -6.63 -5.37
C TYR A 56 -0.25 -5.28 -4.74
N PHE A 57 0.46 -5.30 -3.62
CA PHE A 57 1.02 -4.12 -2.98
C PHE A 57 2.31 -4.46 -2.24
N LYS A 58 3.13 -3.44 -1.98
CA LYS A 58 4.30 -3.54 -1.10
C LYS A 58 4.23 -2.49 0.01
N THR A 59 4.60 -2.87 1.22
CA THR A 59 4.86 -1.88 2.28
C THR A 59 6.21 -1.22 2.00
N ILE A 60 6.22 0.08 1.71
CA ILE A 60 7.45 0.82 1.38
C ILE A 60 8.02 1.59 2.57
N ASN A 61 7.20 1.90 3.57
CA ASN A 61 7.63 2.68 4.72
C ASN A 61 6.68 2.48 5.92
N THR A 62 7.14 2.88 7.10
CA THR A 62 6.31 3.05 8.30
C THR A 62 6.63 4.41 8.90
N ILE A 63 5.62 5.27 8.98
CA ILE A 63 5.78 6.66 9.42
C ILE A 63 4.93 6.86 10.67
N ARG A 64 5.48 7.57 11.65
CA ARG A 64 4.77 7.86 12.89
C ARG A 64 3.90 9.11 12.73
N PHE A 65 2.61 8.97 12.94
CA PHE A 65 1.62 10.05 12.85
C PHE A 65 1.10 10.41 14.24
N LEU A 66 0.64 11.65 14.38
CA LEU A 66 -0.42 11.96 15.32
C LEU A 66 -1.77 11.83 14.62
N TYR A 67 -2.71 11.16 15.26
CA TYR A 67 -4.05 10.87 14.79
C TYR A 67 -5.07 11.36 15.81
N LYS A 68 -6.15 12.00 15.34
CA LYS A 68 -7.31 12.37 16.17
C LYS A 68 -8.35 11.24 16.11
N PRO A 69 -8.59 10.51 17.22
CA PRO A 69 -9.61 9.48 17.28
C PRO A 69 -11.00 10.00 16.95
N MET A 70 -11.78 9.16 16.27
CA MET A 70 -13.21 9.38 16.12
C MET A 70 -13.97 8.63 17.22
N ASP A 71 -14.97 9.29 17.78
CA ASP A 71 -15.81 8.74 18.85
C ASP A 71 -17.16 8.22 18.32
N SER A 72 -17.48 8.45 17.04
CA SER A 72 -18.72 7.98 16.41
C SER A 72 -18.53 6.69 15.62
N VAL A 73 -19.46 5.76 15.81
CA VAL A 73 -19.57 4.50 15.03
C VAL A 73 -20.03 4.78 13.60
N ASN A 74 -20.86 5.80 13.39
CA ASN A 74 -21.28 6.26 12.07
C ASN A 74 -20.96 7.76 11.91
N PRO A 75 -19.77 8.12 11.42
CA PRO A 75 -19.36 9.52 11.35
C PRO A 75 -20.16 10.33 10.33
N TYR A 76 -20.83 9.69 9.37
CA TYR A 76 -21.60 10.36 8.32
C TYR A 76 -23.03 10.73 8.73
N ASP A 77 -23.45 10.35 9.94
CA ASP A 77 -24.78 10.69 10.45
C ASP A 77 -24.74 12.01 11.24
N GLY A 78 -25.76 12.85 11.01
CA GLY A 78 -25.89 14.16 11.66
C GLY A 78 -24.76 15.16 11.37
N ASP A 79 -24.39 15.93 12.40
CA ASP A 79 -23.41 17.03 12.34
C ASP A 79 -21.99 16.63 12.78
N TYR A 80 -21.75 15.32 12.95
CA TYR A 80 -20.53 14.81 13.59
C TYR A 80 -19.26 15.24 12.85
N LEU A 81 -19.19 15.05 11.52
CA LEU A 81 -18.00 15.43 10.74
C LEU A 81 -17.74 16.94 10.77
N GLU A 82 -18.79 17.76 10.80
CA GLU A 82 -18.65 19.21 10.89
C GLU A 82 -18.05 19.62 12.25
N ARG A 83 -18.60 19.09 13.34
CA ARG A 83 -18.07 19.29 14.69
C ARG A 83 -16.64 18.80 14.82
N PHE A 84 -16.36 17.59 14.33
CA PHE A 84 -15.03 16.98 14.35
C PHE A 84 -14.03 17.84 13.58
N SER A 85 -14.41 18.33 12.39
CA SER A 85 -13.58 19.19 11.56
C SER A 85 -13.28 20.52 12.26
N ARG A 86 -14.29 21.14 12.89
CA ARG A 86 -14.12 22.37 13.69
C ARG A 86 -13.17 22.14 14.86
N GLU A 87 -13.36 21.06 15.61
CA GLU A 87 -12.53 20.73 16.76
C GLU A 87 -11.09 20.42 16.36
N ARG A 88 -10.89 19.58 15.34
CA ARG A 88 -9.57 19.29 14.75
C ARG A 88 -8.85 20.58 14.37
N THR A 89 -9.55 21.48 13.67
CA THR A 89 -9.00 22.76 13.21
C THR A 89 -8.63 23.66 14.39
N TYR A 90 -9.48 23.75 15.41
CA TYR A 90 -9.17 24.47 16.64
C TYR A 90 -7.92 23.92 17.34
N GLN A 91 -7.81 22.60 17.48
CA GLN A 91 -6.68 21.95 18.17
C GLN A 91 -5.38 22.13 17.39
N LEU A 92 -5.39 21.97 16.07
CA LEU A 92 -4.24 22.21 15.21
C LEU A 92 -3.78 23.67 15.25
N ASN A 93 -4.72 24.63 15.23
CA ASN A 93 -4.39 26.06 15.40
C ASN A 93 -3.74 26.33 16.75
N ARG A 94 -4.35 25.82 17.83
CA ARG A 94 -3.85 26.01 19.20
C ARG A 94 -2.45 25.42 19.39
N ALA A 95 -2.15 24.31 18.75
CA ALA A 95 -0.84 23.67 18.78
C ALA A 95 0.18 24.28 17.79
N GLY A 96 -0.23 25.23 16.93
CA GLY A 96 0.63 25.80 15.89
C GLY A 96 1.01 24.80 14.79
N ALA A 97 0.14 23.82 14.51
CA ALA A 97 0.39 22.68 13.61
C ALA A 97 -0.45 22.70 12.31
N ILE A 98 -1.37 23.67 12.18
CA ILE A 98 -2.35 23.72 11.08
C ILE A 98 -1.70 23.84 9.70
N ASP A 99 -0.62 24.60 9.58
CA ASP A 99 0.03 24.87 8.30
C ASP A 99 0.76 23.63 7.79
N GLN A 100 1.46 22.92 8.68
CA GLN A 100 2.15 21.67 8.34
C GLN A 100 1.14 20.58 7.97
N HIS A 101 0.04 20.48 8.71
CA HIS A 101 -1.07 19.59 8.39
C HIS A 101 -1.63 19.88 6.99
N ASN A 102 -2.00 21.13 6.70
CA ASN A 102 -2.61 21.50 5.44
C ASN A 102 -1.65 21.31 4.27
N LYS A 103 -0.40 21.77 4.41
CA LYS A 103 0.63 21.58 3.39
C LYS A 103 0.85 20.11 3.05
N PHE A 104 0.89 19.25 4.06
CA PHE A 104 1.06 17.81 3.88
C PHE A 104 -0.12 17.21 3.08
N TRP A 105 -1.36 17.43 3.52
CA TRP A 105 -2.52 16.82 2.87
C TRP A 105 -2.87 17.41 1.52
N THR A 106 -2.58 18.70 1.28
CA THR A 106 -2.72 19.30 -0.05
C THR A 106 -1.74 18.69 -1.05
N ALA A 107 -0.51 18.34 -0.63
CA ALA A 107 0.48 17.73 -1.51
C ALA A 107 0.15 16.26 -1.87
N HIS A 108 -0.56 15.54 -1.01
CA HIS A 108 -0.80 14.10 -1.14
C HIS A 108 -2.25 13.78 -1.58
N GLN A 109 -2.84 14.58 -2.47
CA GLN A 109 -4.17 14.41 -3.09
C GLN A 109 -5.00 13.21 -2.56
N VAL A 110 -5.66 13.41 -1.43
CA VAL A 110 -6.46 12.36 -0.78
C VAL A 110 -7.67 12.04 -1.65
N LEU A 111 -7.85 10.75 -1.95
CA LEU A 111 -8.96 10.26 -2.75
C LEU A 111 -10.12 9.83 -1.85
N LYS A 112 -9.84 8.95 -0.88
CA LYS A 112 -10.84 8.40 0.06
C LYS A 112 -10.19 7.99 1.38
N GLY A 113 -11.00 7.70 2.39
CA GLY A 113 -10.52 7.18 3.66
C GLY A 113 -11.52 7.41 4.78
N ASN A 114 -11.19 6.89 5.96
CA ASN A 114 -12.01 7.01 7.17
C ASN A 114 -11.21 7.58 8.35
N VAL A 115 -10.08 8.23 8.06
CA VAL A 115 -9.29 9.04 8.99
C VAL A 115 -9.39 10.50 8.55
N PHE A 116 -9.89 11.36 9.45
CA PHE A 116 -10.19 12.76 9.12
C PHE A 116 -9.32 13.78 9.85
N GLY A 117 -8.42 13.32 10.72
CA GLY A 117 -7.48 14.18 11.43
C GLY A 117 -6.20 13.42 11.71
N SER A 118 -5.15 13.70 10.95
CA SER A 118 -3.84 13.11 11.20
C SER A 118 -2.72 13.97 10.60
N VAL A 119 -1.49 13.83 11.08
CA VAL A 119 -0.32 14.55 10.57
C VAL A 119 0.96 13.78 10.93
N PRO A 120 1.97 13.68 10.04
CA PRO A 120 3.25 13.07 10.39
C PRO A 120 3.90 13.80 11.57
N LYS A 121 4.31 13.03 12.58
CA LYS A 121 4.92 13.58 13.81
C LYS A 121 6.23 14.33 13.51
N GLU A 122 6.97 13.89 12.50
CA GLU A 122 8.23 14.49 12.08
C GLU A 122 8.09 15.92 11.54
N LEU A 123 6.90 16.30 11.08
CA LEU A 123 6.62 17.66 10.60
C LEU A 123 6.29 18.63 11.73
N LEU A 124 6.14 18.14 12.97
CA LEU A 124 5.70 18.93 14.11
C LEU A 124 6.85 19.23 15.07
N SER A 125 6.77 20.39 15.74
CA SER A 125 7.63 20.68 16.88
C SER A 125 7.27 19.79 18.09
N LYS A 126 8.21 19.61 19.02
CA LYS A 126 7.96 18.83 20.25
C LYS A 126 6.81 19.42 21.07
N ASP A 127 6.68 20.75 21.11
CA ASP A 127 5.62 21.45 21.84
C ASP A 127 4.25 21.23 21.19
N ALA A 128 4.20 21.28 19.85
CA ALA A 128 2.96 20.99 19.10
C ALA A 128 2.50 19.54 19.34
N VAL A 129 3.43 18.58 19.29
CA VAL A 129 3.16 17.17 19.60
C VAL A 129 2.62 17.02 21.02
N PHE A 130 3.26 17.66 21.99
CA PHE A 130 2.84 17.62 23.39
C PHE A 130 1.42 18.18 23.58
N GLU A 131 1.12 19.34 23.03
CA GLU A 131 -0.20 19.98 23.14
C GLU A 131 -1.29 19.16 22.44
N LEU A 132 -1.05 18.63 21.24
CA LEU A 132 -2.01 17.77 20.54
C LEU A 132 -2.30 16.49 21.35
N LYS A 133 -1.28 15.86 21.94
CA LYS A 133 -1.47 14.69 22.81
C LYS A 133 -2.30 15.02 24.05
N ARG A 134 -2.10 16.18 24.66
CA ARG A 134 -2.95 16.66 25.78
C ARG A 134 -4.42 16.87 25.37
N MET A 135 -4.65 17.21 24.09
CA MET A 135 -5.99 17.35 23.51
C MET A 135 -6.56 16.03 22.97
N GLY A 136 -5.95 14.89 23.31
CA GLY A 136 -6.47 13.56 22.99
C GLY A 136 -6.00 12.96 21.67
N TRP A 137 -5.07 13.61 20.95
CA TRP A 137 -4.45 12.99 19.79
C TRP A 137 -3.54 11.83 20.22
N ARG A 138 -3.55 10.76 19.43
CA ARG A 138 -2.77 9.55 19.69
C ARG A 138 -1.64 9.42 18.69
N GLU A 139 -0.53 8.88 19.17
CA GLU A 139 0.60 8.53 18.32
C GLU A 139 0.36 7.13 17.75
N VAL A 140 0.50 6.98 16.44
CA VAL A 140 0.23 5.72 15.73
C VAL A 140 1.25 5.52 14.62
N ASP A 141 1.63 4.27 14.41
CA ASP A 141 2.45 3.87 13.27
C ASP A 141 1.56 3.65 12.05
N VAL A 142 1.94 4.26 10.94
CA VAL A 142 1.22 4.24 9.68
C VAL A 142 2.06 3.54 8.64
N GLU A 143 1.59 2.38 8.19
CA GLU A 143 2.20 1.64 7.10
C GLU A 143 1.83 2.29 5.77
N VAL A 144 2.84 2.58 4.95
CA VAL A 144 2.67 3.14 3.60
C VAL A 144 2.72 1.97 2.61
N LEU A 145 1.57 1.68 2.00
CA LEU A 145 1.40 0.63 1.01
C LEU A 145 1.42 1.26 -0.38
N ASP A 146 2.29 0.76 -1.25
CA ASP A 146 2.44 1.19 -2.65
C ASP A 146 1.85 0.13 -3.58
N PHE A 147 0.84 0.54 -4.35
CA PHE A 147 0.17 -0.28 -5.36
C PHE A 147 0.77 -0.11 -6.76
N GLY A 148 1.81 0.72 -6.91
CA GLY A 148 2.47 1.00 -8.17
C GLY A 148 1.79 2.10 -9.01
N VAL A 149 2.26 2.24 -10.26
CA VAL A 149 1.83 3.25 -11.23
C VAL A 149 1.01 2.58 -12.34
N GLY A 150 -0.20 3.08 -12.59
CA GLY A 150 -1.00 2.77 -13.79
C GLY A 150 -1.94 1.55 -13.71
N GLU A 151 -3.12 1.74 -14.31
CA GLU A 151 -4.18 0.76 -14.67
C GLU A 151 -4.81 -0.13 -13.59
N THR A 152 -4.53 0.08 -12.30
CA THR A 152 -5.36 -0.59 -11.28
C THR A 152 -6.66 0.17 -11.08
N ASP A 153 -7.80 -0.52 -11.13
CA ASP A 153 -9.11 0.06 -10.86
C ASP A 153 -9.11 0.66 -9.45
N ILE A 154 -9.16 1.99 -9.38
CA ILE A 154 -9.20 2.77 -8.12
C ILE A 154 -10.33 2.26 -7.23
N LYS A 155 -11.45 1.83 -7.82
CA LYS A 155 -12.58 1.26 -7.09
C LYS A 155 -12.18 -0.05 -6.41
N GLN A 156 -11.53 -0.96 -7.15
CA GLN A 156 -11.04 -2.24 -6.60
C GLN A 156 -10.01 -2.02 -5.49
N LEU A 157 -9.06 -1.09 -5.67
CA LEU A 157 -8.07 -0.75 -4.64
C LEU A 157 -8.73 -0.19 -3.38
N TYR A 158 -9.72 0.69 -3.55
CA TYR A 158 -10.47 1.23 -2.44
C TYR A 158 -11.29 0.15 -1.70
N GLU A 159 -11.98 -0.72 -2.44
CA GLU A 159 -12.76 -1.83 -1.86
C GLU A 159 -11.86 -2.80 -1.11
N PHE A 160 -10.68 -3.09 -1.65
CA PHE A 160 -9.63 -3.84 -0.95
C PHE A 160 -9.25 -3.15 0.36
N CYS A 161 -8.90 -1.86 0.33
CA CYS A 161 -8.52 -1.13 1.55
C CYS A 161 -9.66 -1.11 2.58
N SER A 162 -10.89 -0.84 2.15
CA SER A 162 -12.06 -0.77 3.02
C SER A 162 -12.45 -2.11 3.63
N SER A 163 -12.11 -3.23 2.99
CA SER A 163 -12.43 -4.57 3.48
C SER A 163 -11.33 -5.15 4.37
N ASN A 164 -10.09 -4.67 4.24
CA ASN A 164 -8.92 -5.24 4.92
C ASN A 164 -8.36 -4.33 6.02
N PHE A 165 -8.65 -3.02 6.00
CA PHE A 165 -8.08 -2.06 6.94
C PHE A 165 -9.18 -1.33 7.70
N ASP A 166 -9.12 -1.37 9.03
CA ASP A 166 -10.08 -0.65 9.88
C ASP A 166 -9.93 0.87 9.72
N LYS A 167 -8.70 1.38 9.71
CA LYS A 167 -8.40 2.81 9.53
C LYS A 167 -7.38 3.04 8.43
N PHE A 168 -7.77 3.79 7.41
CA PHE A 168 -6.90 4.07 6.28
C PHE A 168 -7.19 5.42 5.60
N ILE A 169 -6.19 5.88 4.85
CA ILE A 169 -6.31 6.95 3.85
C ILE A 169 -5.77 6.42 2.54
N PHE A 170 -6.56 6.51 1.48
CA PHE A 170 -6.17 6.18 0.11
C PHE A 170 -5.93 7.47 -0.67
N LEU A 171 -4.78 7.57 -1.32
CA LEU A 171 -4.32 8.80 -1.95
C LEU A 171 -3.53 8.53 -3.23
N ASN A 172 -3.41 9.58 -4.05
CA ASN A 172 -2.52 9.58 -5.20
C ASN A 172 -1.35 10.53 -4.95
N GLU A 173 -0.13 10.04 -5.08
CA GLU A 173 1.06 10.86 -4.95
C GLU A 173 1.37 11.54 -6.29
N GLN A 174 1.20 12.86 -6.37
CA GLN A 174 1.34 13.58 -7.64
C GLN A 174 2.72 13.44 -8.29
N ALA A 175 3.79 13.36 -7.48
CA ALA A 175 5.17 13.29 -7.98
C ALA A 175 5.47 12.00 -8.75
N THR A 176 4.92 10.88 -8.30
CA THR A 176 5.17 9.53 -8.85
C THR A 176 3.96 8.99 -9.62
N GLN A 177 2.80 9.63 -9.49
CA GLN A 177 1.48 9.13 -9.93
C GLN A 177 1.09 7.78 -9.29
N ALA A 178 1.78 7.37 -8.22
CA ALA A 178 1.52 6.12 -7.54
C ALA A 178 0.25 6.21 -6.69
N ASN A 179 -0.51 5.10 -6.65
CA ASN A 179 -1.61 4.95 -5.71
C ASN A 179 -1.06 4.39 -4.40
N LEU A 180 -1.32 5.10 -3.31
CA LEU A 180 -0.85 4.73 -1.98
C LEU A 180 -2.02 4.53 -1.02
N ALA A 181 -1.88 3.56 -0.11
CA ALA A 181 -2.71 3.50 1.10
C ALA A 181 -1.85 3.71 2.34
N LEU A 182 -2.33 4.58 3.21
CA LEU A 182 -1.82 4.78 4.55
C LEU A 182 -2.69 3.96 5.50
N LYS A 183 -2.16 2.86 6.03
CA LYS A 183 -2.86 1.98 6.97
C LYS A 183 -2.45 2.35 8.39
N PHE A 184 -3.41 2.73 9.22
CA PHE A 184 -3.18 3.18 10.59
C PHE A 184 -3.33 2.00 11.57
N ALA A 185 -2.30 1.73 12.37
CA ALA A 185 -2.32 0.69 13.40
C ALA A 185 -2.93 1.20 14.73
N VAL A 186 -4.22 1.56 14.70
CA VAL A 186 -4.97 2.15 15.83
C VAL A 186 -5.81 1.14 16.60
#